data_AF-A0A0C2CL44-F1
#
_entry.id   AF-A0A0C2CL44-F1
#
_cell.length_a   1.000
_cell.length_b   1.000
_cell.length_c   1.000
_cell.angle_alpha   90.00
_cell.angle_beta   90.00
_cell.angle_gamma   90.00
#
_symmetry.space_group_name_H-M   'P 1'
#
loop_
_entity.id
_entity.type
_entity.pdbx_description
1 polymer ?
#
loop_
_entity_poly.entity_id
_entity_poly.type
_entity_poly.pdbx_seq_one_letter_code
_entity_poly.pdbx_strand_id
1 'polypeptide(L)'
;MDAPGTTEELWSVLQYTGDHNTQGFWYEWIKYKDRFDKTEIRQLLRCGDSFPILWKDRPEGALLGYVDNKTEIALFSCDGKVYEKKGGELSDMYIIMRNSQGGPPHCECSTCRVAPPPPGPPPPRVMIDEWMDIRAGDPWPDRELVKALDKTLDTIPGENPDQYVALWYQAGEPVMGRVWNEGGKVAANFCWNKNEYKGNVGSIQVLVHLSEHVRGFDYSWIPFPQAASFDKNKEWIP
;
A
#
# COMPACT_ATOMS: atom_id res chain seq x y z
N MET A 1 34.16 31.64 -12.24
CA MET A 1 34.09 30.81 -11.02
C MET A 1 32.66 30.37 -10.92
N ASP A 2 32.35 29.24 -11.56
CA ASP A 2 31.01 28.68 -11.56
C ASP A 2 30.77 27.96 -10.24
N ALA A 3 29.58 28.16 -9.67
CA ALA A 3 29.15 27.48 -8.47
C ALA A 3 29.18 25.96 -8.70
N PRO A 4 29.67 25.16 -7.74
CA PRO A 4 29.63 23.70 -7.86
C PRO A 4 28.17 23.27 -7.98
N GLY A 5 27.84 22.67 -9.13
CA GLY A 5 26.52 22.14 -9.42
C GLY A 5 26.15 21.11 -8.37
N THR A 6 25.02 21.32 -7.70
CA THR A 6 24.32 20.28 -6.97
C THR A 6 23.97 19.17 -7.96
N THR A 7 24.69 18.06 -7.92
CA THR A 7 24.19 16.80 -8.46
C THR A 7 22.83 16.53 -7.81
N GLU A 8 21.76 16.52 -8.61
CA GLU A 8 20.45 16.07 -8.12
C GLU A 8 20.59 14.62 -7.66
N GLU A 9 20.35 14.36 -6.38
CA GLU A 9 20.33 13.02 -5.80
C GLU A 9 19.05 12.31 -6.22
N LEU A 10 19.08 11.72 -7.42
CA LEU A 10 17.98 10.93 -7.95
C LEU A 10 18.06 9.49 -7.44
N TRP A 11 16.98 9.02 -6.84
CA TRP A 11 16.76 7.62 -6.45
C TRP A 11 15.56 7.06 -7.21
N SER A 12 15.45 5.73 -7.26
CA SER A 12 14.38 5.04 -7.98
C SER A 12 13.43 4.33 -7.01
N VAL A 13 12.14 4.39 -7.30
CA VAL A 13 11.08 3.64 -6.61
C VAL A 13 10.58 2.54 -7.51
N LEU A 14 10.33 1.35 -6.95
CA LEU A 14 9.69 0.27 -7.69
C LEU A 14 8.27 0.69 -8.08
N GLN A 15 7.94 0.64 -9.37
CA GLN A 15 6.62 0.97 -9.88
C GLN A 15 5.97 -0.27 -10.51
N TYR A 16 4.69 -0.47 -10.24
CA TYR A 16 3.84 -1.43 -10.95
C TYR A 16 2.65 -0.68 -11.53
N THR A 17 2.60 -0.57 -12.86
CA THR A 17 1.54 0.17 -13.57
C THR A 17 0.92 -0.72 -14.64
N GLY A 18 -0.41 -0.75 -14.69
CA GLY A 18 -1.15 -1.75 -15.45
C GLY A 18 -1.43 -2.99 -14.61
N ASP A 19 -1.44 -4.16 -15.25
CA ASP A 19 -1.75 -5.42 -14.61
C ASP A 19 -0.92 -6.57 -15.21
N HIS A 20 -1.17 -7.80 -14.77
CA HIS A 20 -0.48 -8.98 -15.28
C HIS A 20 -0.78 -9.26 -16.76
N ASN A 21 -1.89 -8.78 -17.31
CA ASN A 21 -2.21 -8.94 -18.73
C ASN A 21 -1.33 -8.02 -19.60
N THR A 22 -1.02 -6.80 -19.13
CA THR A 22 -0.18 -5.84 -19.87
C THR A 22 1.31 -6.00 -19.58
N GLN A 23 1.67 -6.40 -18.36
CA GLN A 23 3.07 -6.56 -17.92
C GLN A 23 3.61 -7.98 -18.11
N GLY A 24 2.74 -8.99 -18.20
CA GLY A 24 3.12 -10.40 -18.25
C GLY A 24 3.58 -10.98 -16.89
N PHE A 25 3.50 -10.20 -15.82
CA PHE A 25 3.77 -10.63 -14.45
C PHE A 25 3.04 -9.75 -13.42
N TRP A 26 2.99 -10.22 -12.17
CA TRP A 26 2.64 -9.43 -11.00
C TRP A 26 3.64 -9.65 -9.86
N TYR A 27 3.73 -8.71 -8.92
CA TYR A 27 4.65 -8.83 -7.79
C TYR A 27 4.03 -9.63 -6.65
N GLU A 28 4.74 -10.68 -6.23
CA GLU A 28 4.36 -11.57 -5.15
C GLU A 28 5.41 -11.51 -4.04
N TRP A 29 4.99 -11.22 -2.81
CA TRP A 29 5.86 -11.37 -1.64
C TRP A 29 5.84 -12.83 -1.18
N ILE A 30 7.01 -13.46 -1.12
CA ILE A 30 7.17 -14.83 -0.60
C ILE A 30 8.21 -14.86 0.51
N LYS A 31 8.22 -15.91 1.33
CA LYS A 31 9.30 -16.09 2.30
C LYS A 31 10.61 -16.41 1.59
N TYR A 32 11.72 -15.90 2.14
CA TYR A 32 13.05 -16.09 1.58
C TYR A 32 13.42 -17.56 1.43
N LYS A 33 13.01 -18.43 2.35
CA LYS A 33 13.27 -19.87 2.27
C LYS A 33 12.59 -20.56 1.07
N ASP A 34 11.50 -19.98 0.56
CA ASP A 34 10.71 -20.53 -0.56
C ASP A 34 11.21 -20.02 -1.93
N ARG A 35 12.34 -19.29 -1.97
CA ARG A 35 12.87 -18.64 -3.18
C ARG A 35 13.27 -19.57 -4.33
N PHE A 36 13.43 -20.86 -4.04
CA PHE A 36 13.74 -21.89 -5.02
C PHE A 36 12.50 -22.67 -5.47
N ASP A 37 11.33 -22.37 -4.92
CA ASP A 37 10.07 -22.99 -5.31
C ASP A 37 9.49 -22.31 -6.55
N LYS A 38 8.96 -23.11 -7.48
CA LYS A 38 8.25 -22.63 -8.68
C LYS A 38 9.10 -21.72 -9.57
N THR A 39 10.39 -22.01 -9.71
CA THR A 39 11.35 -21.19 -10.50
C THR A 39 11.01 -21.09 -11.99
N GLU A 40 10.15 -21.98 -12.49
CA GLU A 40 9.61 -21.95 -13.84
C GLU A 40 8.61 -20.80 -14.09
N ILE A 41 7.99 -20.25 -13.03
CA ILE A 41 7.00 -19.16 -13.11
C ILE A 41 7.32 -17.97 -12.19
N ARG A 42 8.27 -18.14 -11.25
CA ARG A 42 8.71 -17.08 -10.34
C ARG A 42 10.13 -16.66 -10.68
N GLN A 43 10.29 -15.37 -10.96
CA GLN A 43 11.59 -14.74 -11.16
C GLN A 43 11.90 -13.78 -10.00
N LEU A 44 13.05 -13.94 -9.36
CA LEU A 44 13.51 -13.04 -8.30
C LEU A 44 13.64 -11.59 -8.83
N LEU A 45 13.01 -10.63 -8.15
CA LEU A 45 13.23 -9.22 -8.42
C LEU A 45 14.61 -8.82 -7.89
N ARG A 46 15.51 -8.39 -8.78
CA ARG A 46 16.88 -7.98 -8.43
C ARG A 46 17.42 -6.90 -9.36
N CYS A 47 18.36 -6.13 -8.86
CA CYS A 47 19.20 -5.19 -9.61
C CYS A 47 20.67 -5.55 -9.38
N GLY A 48 21.33 -6.13 -10.39
CA GLY A 48 22.67 -6.69 -10.21
C GLY A 48 22.65 -7.82 -9.17
N ASP A 49 23.45 -7.68 -8.11
CA ASP A 49 23.50 -8.63 -6.98
C ASP A 49 22.63 -8.20 -5.79
N SER A 50 21.85 -7.13 -5.91
CA SER A 50 20.98 -6.66 -4.84
C SER A 50 19.52 -7.05 -5.09
N PHE A 51 18.82 -7.54 -4.06
CA PHE A 51 17.36 -7.72 -4.09
C PHE A 51 16.70 -7.31 -2.77
N PRO A 52 15.45 -6.79 -2.81
CA PRO A 52 14.77 -6.33 -1.61
C PRO A 52 14.40 -7.48 -0.67
N ILE A 53 14.51 -7.22 0.63
CA ILE A 53 14.08 -8.16 1.69
C ILE A 53 13.42 -7.39 2.84
N LEU A 54 12.27 -7.87 3.29
CA LEU A 54 11.46 -7.28 4.35
C LEU A 54 11.53 -8.13 5.60
N TRP A 55 12.12 -7.56 6.66
CA TRP A 55 12.06 -8.11 8.00
C TRP A 55 10.73 -7.69 8.65
N LYS A 56 9.65 -8.38 8.28
CA LYS A 56 8.28 -8.03 8.66
C LYS A 56 8.04 -8.11 10.17
N ASP A 57 8.45 -9.21 10.81
CA ASP A 57 8.15 -9.50 12.22
C ASP A 57 9.24 -8.96 13.18
N ARG A 58 9.91 -7.87 12.80
CA ARG A 58 10.89 -7.19 13.65
C ARG A 58 10.17 -6.54 14.86
N PRO A 59 10.60 -6.78 16.11
CA PRO A 59 9.90 -6.29 17.31
C PRO A 59 9.69 -4.78 17.36
N GLU A 60 10.65 -3.99 16.90
CA GLU A 60 10.59 -2.51 16.92
C GLU A 60 9.97 -1.93 15.64
N GLY A 61 9.30 -2.74 14.84
CA GLY A 61 8.70 -2.35 13.56
C GLY A 61 9.47 -2.90 12.37
N ALA A 62 8.72 -3.24 11.32
CA ALA A 62 9.25 -3.84 10.10
C ALA A 62 10.28 -2.94 9.41
N LEU A 63 11.31 -3.55 8.82
CA LEU A 63 12.32 -2.84 8.03
C LEU A 63 12.49 -3.49 6.66
N LEU A 64 12.47 -2.66 5.62
CA LEU A 64 12.88 -3.05 4.28
C LEU A 64 14.37 -2.77 4.12
N GLY A 65 15.10 -3.77 3.62
CA GLY A 65 16.52 -3.67 3.29
C GLY A 65 16.81 -4.39 1.97
N TYR A 66 18.05 -4.82 1.80
CA TYR A 66 18.45 -5.64 0.66
C TYR A 66 19.32 -6.82 1.09
N VAL A 67 19.36 -7.85 0.26
CA VAL A 67 20.35 -8.93 0.34
C VAL A 67 21.37 -8.75 -0.78
N ASP A 68 22.65 -8.91 -0.44
CA ASP A 68 23.70 -9.13 -1.43
C ASP A 68 23.73 -10.62 -1.80
N ASN A 69 23.37 -10.91 -3.05
CA ASN A 69 23.27 -12.25 -3.61
C ASN A 69 24.62 -12.99 -3.70
N LYS A 70 25.76 -12.31 -3.55
CA LYS A 70 27.08 -12.96 -3.49
C LYS A 70 27.41 -13.47 -2.09
N THR A 71 27.09 -12.68 -1.09
CA THR A 71 27.44 -12.97 0.31
C THR A 71 26.30 -13.62 1.09
N GLU A 72 25.07 -13.57 0.56
CA GLU A 72 23.82 -13.94 1.23
C GLU A 72 23.63 -13.22 2.57
N ILE A 73 24.10 -11.97 2.64
CA ILE A 73 23.95 -11.10 3.80
C ILE A 73 22.86 -10.08 3.50
N ALA A 74 21.88 -9.98 4.42
CA ALA A 74 20.88 -8.93 4.42
C ALA A 74 21.32 -7.75 5.28
N LEU A 75 21.17 -6.54 4.76
CA LEU A 75 21.53 -5.29 5.43
C LEU A 75 20.32 -4.36 5.52
N PHE A 76 20.08 -3.84 6.72
CA PHE A 76 18.97 -2.94 7.02
C PHE A 76 19.50 -1.66 7.68
N SER A 77 19.09 -0.49 7.19
CA SER A 77 19.46 0.81 7.77
C SER A 77 18.36 1.36 8.66
N CYS A 78 18.67 1.67 9.92
CA CYS A 78 17.74 2.29 10.86
C CYS A 78 18.55 3.03 11.95
N ASP A 79 18.07 4.20 12.39
CA ASP A 79 18.68 5.00 13.47
C ASP A 79 20.18 5.29 13.29
N GLY A 80 20.60 5.54 12.04
CA GLY A 80 22.01 5.79 11.69
C GLY A 80 22.92 4.56 11.81
N LYS A 81 22.35 3.36 11.96
CA LYS A 81 23.08 2.08 12.07
C LYS A 81 22.70 1.12 10.95
N VAL A 82 23.57 0.16 10.71
CA VAL A 82 23.33 -0.97 9.81
C VAL A 82 23.18 -2.24 10.64
N TYR A 83 22.08 -2.96 10.41
CA TYR A 83 21.78 -4.25 11.02
C TYR A 83 22.04 -5.35 9.99
N GLU A 84 22.89 -6.30 10.34
CA GLU A 84 23.25 -7.46 9.51
C GLU A 84 22.44 -8.69 9.91
N LYS A 85 21.92 -9.43 8.92
CA LYS A 85 21.27 -10.73 9.09
C LYS A 85 21.75 -11.71 8.02
N LYS A 86 21.90 -12.99 8.36
CA LYS A 86 22.41 -14.01 7.44
C LYS A 86 21.94 -15.42 7.77
N GLY A 87 22.13 -16.33 6.81
CA GLY A 87 21.82 -17.75 6.98
C GLY A 87 20.36 -17.99 7.38
N GLY A 88 20.15 -18.84 8.38
CA GLY A 88 18.80 -19.24 8.82
C GLY A 88 17.90 -18.09 9.29
N GLU A 89 18.47 -16.98 9.75
CA GLU A 89 17.69 -15.81 10.22
C GLU A 89 16.85 -15.17 9.11
N LEU A 90 17.23 -15.36 7.84
CA LEU A 90 16.51 -14.79 6.70
C LEU A 90 15.24 -15.58 6.35
N SER A 91 15.11 -16.83 6.82
CA SER A 91 14.17 -17.83 6.28
C SER A 91 12.72 -17.34 6.19
N ASP A 92 12.24 -16.66 7.23
CA ASP A 92 10.85 -16.17 7.32
C ASP A 92 10.71 -14.68 6.96
N MET A 93 11.78 -14.01 6.53
CA MET A 93 11.70 -12.68 5.92
C MET A 93 11.12 -12.77 4.52
N TYR A 94 10.55 -11.67 4.01
CA TYR A 94 9.86 -11.66 2.73
C TYR A 94 10.73 -11.04 1.63
N ILE A 95 10.69 -11.62 0.44
CA ILE A 95 11.31 -11.09 -0.78
C ILE A 95 10.26 -10.94 -1.87
N ILE A 96 10.57 -10.16 -2.90
CA ILE A 96 9.67 -9.94 -4.05
C ILE A 96 10.05 -10.87 -5.20
N MET A 97 9.07 -11.60 -5.71
CA MET A 97 9.14 -12.35 -6.97
C MET A 97 8.23 -11.70 -8.01
N ARG A 98 8.65 -11.74 -9.27
CA ARG A 98 7.75 -11.58 -10.42
C ARG A 98 7.12 -12.94 -10.70
N ASN A 99 5.81 -13.03 -10.54
CA ASN A 99 5.04 -14.22 -10.88
C ASN A 99 4.40 -14.03 -12.26
N SER A 100 4.76 -14.89 -13.21
CA SER A 100 4.31 -14.83 -14.61
C SER A 100 3.13 -15.77 -14.92
N GLN A 101 2.59 -16.48 -13.92
CA GLN A 101 1.47 -17.38 -14.10
C GLN A 101 0.17 -16.77 -13.56
N GLY A 102 -0.81 -16.63 -14.46
CA GLY A 102 -2.13 -16.13 -14.12
C GLY A 102 -2.09 -14.71 -13.52
N GLY A 103 -3.12 -14.38 -12.75
CA GLY A 103 -3.22 -13.11 -12.02
C GLY A 103 -3.13 -13.28 -10.50
N PRO A 104 -3.04 -12.17 -9.75
CA PRO A 104 -3.02 -12.20 -8.29
C PRO A 104 -4.32 -12.78 -7.69
N PRO A 105 -4.32 -13.24 -6.42
CA PRO A 105 -5.44 -13.97 -5.79
C PRO A 105 -6.81 -13.27 -5.75
N HIS A 106 -6.91 -11.99 -6.06
CA HIS A 106 -8.18 -11.26 -6.13
C HIS A 106 -8.31 -10.43 -7.41
N CYS A 107 -7.65 -10.86 -8.50
CA CYS A 107 -7.69 -10.13 -9.76
C CYS A 107 -9.10 -10.14 -10.36
N GLU A 108 -9.61 -8.94 -10.64
CA GLU A 108 -10.95 -8.73 -11.17
C GLU A 108 -11.01 -8.51 -12.69
N CYS A 109 -9.90 -8.71 -13.40
CA CYS A 109 -9.88 -8.59 -14.85
C CYS A 109 -10.70 -9.70 -15.53
N SER A 110 -11.07 -9.48 -16.79
CA SER A 110 -11.83 -10.45 -17.59
C SER A 110 -11.11 -11.80 -17.77
N THR A 111 -9.78 -11.82 -17.78
CA THR A 111 -8.97 -13.04 -17.90
C THR A 111 -9.00 -13.88 -16.63
N CYS A 112 -9.11 -13.27 -15.45
CA CYS A 112 -9.12 -13.99 -14.16
C CYS A 112 -10.53 -14.33 -13.67
N ARG A 113 -11.54 -13.53 -14.05
CA ARG A 113 -12.96 -13.81 -13.79
C ARG A 113 -13.50 -14.89 -14.74
N VAL A 114 -12.86 -16.06 -14.75
CA VAL A 114 -13.31 -17.22 -15.56
C VAL A 114 -14.31 -18.04 -14.74
N ALA A 115 -15.46 -18.37 -15.35
CA ALA A 115 -16.40 -19.34 -14.81
C ALA A 115 -16.19 -20.71 -15.51
N PRO A 116 -16.14 -21.84 -14.78
CA PRO A 116 -16.15 -21.94 -13.31
C PRO A 116 -14.84 -21.45 -12.68
N PRO A 117 -14.85 -21.01 -11.41
CA PRO A 117 -13.64 -20.60 -10.73
C PRO A 117 -12.59 -21.73 -10.73
N PRO A 118 -11.29 -21.40 -10.71
CA PRO A 118 -10.23 -22.40 -10.70
C PRO A 118 -10.43 -23.43 -9.57
N PRO A 119 -10.14 -24.72 -9.82
CA PRO A 119 -10.28 -25.75 -8.80
C PRO A 119 -9.34 -25.48 -7.62
N GLY A 120 -9.91 -25.39 -6.42
CA GLY A 120 -9.18 -25.12 -5.18
C GLY A 120 -10.07 -24.39 -4.15
N PRO A 121 -9.62 -24.26 -2.88
CA PRO A 121 -10.28 -23.39 -1.94
C PRO A 121 -10.22 -21.94 -2.45
N PRO A 122 -11.26 -21.12 -2.23
CA PRO A 122 -11.21 -19.72 -2.57
C PRO A 122 -10.06 -19.04 -1.81
N PRO A 123 -9.42 -18.03 -2.42
CA PRO A 123 -8.42 -17.21 -1.73
C PRO A 123 -8.95 -16.67 -0.40
N PRO A 124 -8.13 -16.62 0.67
CA PRO A 124 -8.51 -16.00 1.92
C PRO A 124 -8.99 -14.57 1.70
N ARG A 125 -10.04 -14.17 2.40
CA ARG A 125 -10.54 -12.78 2.32
C ARG A 125 -9.49 -11.81 2.87
N VAL A 126 -9.45 -10.61 2.29
CA VAL A 126 -8.53 -9.54 2.71
C VAL A 126 -8.98 -8.97 4.05
N MET A 127 -8.09 -8.99 5.04
CA MET A 127 -8.32 -8.53 6.42
C MET A 127 -7.54 -7.25 6.76
N ILE A 128 -7.08 -6.51 5.75
CA ILE A 128 -6.35 -5.25 5.90
C ILE A 128 -7.04 -4.17 5.06
N ASP A 129 -6.94 -2.92 5.52
CA ASP A 129 -7.41 -1.76 4.76
C ASP A 129 -6.65 -1.63 3.44
N GLU A 130 -7.39 -1.31 2.36
CA GLU A 130 -6.81 -1.08 1.05
C GLU A 130 -6.57 0.42 0.86
N TRP A 131 -5.29 0.80 0.78
CA TRP A 131 -4.85 2.17 0.54
C TRP A 131 -4.27 2.30 -0.85
N MET A 132 -4.76 3.27 -1.62
CA MET A 132 -4.23 3.60 -2.94
C MET A 132 -3.38 4.86 -2.87
N ASP A 133 -2.14 4.77 -3.34
CA ASP A 133 -1.26 5.93 -3.49
C ASP A 133 -1.72 6.81 -4.67
N ILE A 134 -1.86 8.11 -4.43
CA ILE A 134 -2.20 9.12 -5.44
C ILE A 134 -1.58 10.46 -5.06
N ARG A 135 -1.42 11.39 -6.01
CA ARG A 135 -1.04 12.77 -5.70
C ARG A 135 -2.23 13.71 -5.81
N ALA A 136 -2.25 14.75 -4.98
CA ALA A 136 -3.15 15.88 -5.21
C ALA A 136 -2.93 16.44 -6.62
N GLY A 137 -4.02 16.62 -7.36
CA GLY A 137 -4.02 17.07 -8.76
C GLY A 137 -3.95 15.95 -9.81
N ASP A 138 -3.69 14.69 -9.43
CA ASP A 138 -3.87 13.55 -10.33
C ASP A 138 -5.36 13.42 -10.74
N PRO A 139 -5.67 12.74 -11.86
CA PRO A 139 -7.04 12.43 -12.24
C PRO A 139 -7.81 11.71 -11.12
N TRP A 140 -9.09 12.03 -10.98
CA TRP A 140 -9.95 11.34 -10.02
C TRP A 140 -9.98 9.83 -10.32
N PRO A 141 -9.80 8.96 -9.31
CA PRO A 141 -9.70 7.53 -9.53
C PRO A 141 -11.05 6.89 -9.88
N ASP A 142 -11.01 5.81 -10.66
CA ASP A 142 -12.19 4.99 -10.98
C ASP A 142 -12.54 3.97 -9.88
N ARG A 143 -11.63 3.75 -8.91
CA ARG A 143 -11.86 2.84 -7.78
C ARG A 143 -12.88 3.45 -6.82
N GLU A 144 -13.71 2.59 -6.22
CA GLU A 144 -14.67 3.01 -5.21
C GLU A 144 -13.96 3.42 -3.91
N LEU A 145 -14.17 4.66 -3.47
CA LEU A 145 -13.53 5.23 -2.29
C LEU A 145 -14.48 5.23 -1.09
N VAL A 146 -13.94 5.14 0.14
CA VAL A 146 -14.74 5.24 1.37
C VAL A 146 -15.24 6.66 1.56
N LYS A 147 -16.56 6.85 1.39
CA LYS A 147 -17.24 8.15 1.47
C LYS A 147 -17.66 8.46 2.91
N ALA A 148 -17.54 9.73 3.30
CA ALA A 148 -17.97 10.20 4.61
C ALA A 148 -19.46 9.94 4.86
N LEU A 149 -19.77 9.20 5.92
CA LEU A 149 -21.13 8.80 6.32
C LEU A 149 -21.92 8.07 5.22
N ASP A 150 -21.24 7.51 4.22
CA ASP A 150 -21.83 6.86 3.04
C ASP A 150 -22.87 7.72 2.32
N LYS A 151 -22.74 9.06 2.40
CA LYS A 151 -23.71 10.01 1.86
C LYS A 151 -23.08 11.35 1.49
N THR A 152 -23.86 12.15 0.75
CA THR A 152 -23.57 13.57 0.56
C THR A 152 -23.85 14.31 1.87
N LEU A 153 -22.85 15.06 2.35
CA LEU A 153 -22.91 15.74 3.64
C LEU A 153 -23.68 17.07 3.56
N ASP A 154 -24.33 17.43 4.67
CA ASP A 154 -24.72 18.81 4.96
C ASP A 154 -23.50 19.54 5.54
N THR A 155 -22.61 19.99 4.65
CA THR A 155 -21.30 20.55 5.02
C THR A 155 -21.30 22.08 5.04
N ILE A 156 -20.20 22.68 5.49
CA ILE A 156 -20.05 24.13 5.59
C ILE A 156 -19.90 24.80 4.20
N PRO A 157 -20.21 26.11 4.07
CA PRO A 157 -20.02 26.83 2.82
C PRO A 157 -18.58 26.75 2.30
N GLY A 158 -18.43 26.49 0.99
CA GLY A 158 -17.13 26.43 0.31
C GLY A 158 -16.44 25.06 0.36
N GLU A 159 -17.01 24.08 1.05
CA GLU A 159 -16.51 22.70 1.07
C GLU A 159 -17.38 21.81 0.19
N ASN A 160 -16.76 20.83 -0.48
CA ASN A 160 -17.50 19.85 -1.27
C ASN A 160 -18.26 18.90 -0.31
N PRO A 161 -19.56 18.65 -0.51
CA PRO A 161 -20.33 17.77 0.36
C PRO A 161 -20.01 16.28 0.15
N ASP A 162 -19.38 15.89 -0.95
CA ASP A 162 -18.91 14.54 -1.22
C ASP A 162 -17.42 14.41 -0.85
N GLN A 163 -17.17 13.96 0.38
CA GLN A 163 -15.84 13.87 0.97
C GLN A 163 -15.45 12.39 1.17
N TYR A 164 -14.17 12.08 0.94
CA TYR A 164 -13.65 10.72 1.03
C TYR A 164 -12.41 10.66 1.93
N VAL A 165 -12.21 9.50 2.57
CA VAL A 165 -11.14 9.28 3.55
C VAL A 165 -9.77 9.26 2.86
N ALA A 166 -8.84 10.06 3.37
CA ALA A 166 -7.45 10.07 2.93
C ALA A 166 -6.47 10.17 4.10
N LEU A 167 -5.26 9.69 3.87
CA LEU A 167 -4.13 9.70 4.79
C LEU A 167 -2.96 10.47 4.17
N TRP A 168 -2.36 11.34 4.97
CA TRP A 168 -1.14 12.06 4.66
C TRP A 168 -0.14 11.94 5.81
N TYR A 169 1.12 12.25 5.56
CA TYR A 169 2.16 12.24 6.59
C TYR A 169 2.81 13.61 6.71
N GLN A 170 2.94 14.10 7.94
CA GLN A 170 3.67 15.31 8.25
C GLN A 170 4.56 15.08 9.47
N ALA A 171 5.86 15.39 9.34
CA ALA A 171 6.86 15.13 10.37
C ALA A 171 6.86 13.69 10.94
N GLY A 172 6.51 12.70 10.12
CA GLY A 172 6.42 11.29 10.52
C GLY A 172 5.11 10.89 11.19
N GLU A 173 4.18 11.82 11.42
CA GLU A 173 2.87 11.56 12.00
C GLU A 173 1.81 11.29 10.92
N PRO A 174 0.95 10.26 11.08
CA PRO A 174 -0.17 10.02 10.19
C PRO A 174 -1.29 11.04 10.46
N VAL A 175 -1.80 11.65 9.39
CA VAL A 175 -2.85 12.68 9.44
C VAL A 175 -3.99 12.25 8.53
N MET A 176 -5.11 11.86 9.14
CA MET A 176 -6.35 11.62 8.41
C MET A 176 -6.95 12.96 7.93
N GLY A 177 -7.48 12.98 6.73
CA GLY A 177 -8.10 14.16 6.12
C GLY A 177 -9.15 13.78 5.11
N ARG A 178 -9.44 14.71 4.20
CA ARG A 178 -10.48 14.55 3.18
C ARG A 178 -9.96 14.85 1.79
N VAL A 179 -10.45 14.09 0.83
CA VAL A 179 -10.34 14.40 -0.61
C VAL A 179 -11.71 14.55 -1.24
N TRP A 180 -11.78 15.28 -2.35
CA TRP A 180 -12.98 15.43 -3.18
C TRP A 180 -12.61 15.60 -4.65
N ASN A 181 -13.59 15.32 -5.52
CA ASN A 181 -13.43 15.53 -6.95
C ASN A 181 -13.62 17.01 -7.28
N GLU A 182 -12.57 17.65 -7.79
CA GLU A 182 -12.57 19.03 -8.26
C GLU A 182 -12.22 19.06 -9.74
N GLY A 183 -13.25 19.13 -10.60
CA GLY A 183 -13.07 19.21 -12.05
C GLY A 183 -12.38 17.97 -12.66
N GLY A 184 -12.65 16.78 -12.12
CA GLY A 184 -12.05 15.51 -12.57
C GLY A 184 -10.67 15.24 -11.97
N LYS A 185 -10.23 16.02 -10.98
CA LYS A 185 -8.94 15.87 -10.30
C LYS A 185 -9.12 15.73 -8.80
N VAL A 186 -8.13 15.11 -8.16
CA VAL A 186 -8.09 14.97 -6.70
C VAL A 186 -7.70 16.30 -6.07
N ALA A 187 -8.62 16.89 -5.31
CA ALA A 187 -8.32 17.95 -4.36
C ALA A 187 -8.32 17.40 -2.94
N ALA A 188 -7.53 18.00 -2.05
CA ALA A 188 -7.30 17.47 -0.71
C ALA A 188 -7.20 18.57 0.34
N ASN A 189 -7.56 18.21 1.59
CA ASN A 189 -7.43 19.08 2.74
C ASN A 189 -7.10 18.27 4.01
N PHE A 190 -6.02 18.68 4.69
CA PHE A 190 -5.54 18.08 5.93
C PHE A 190 -5.30 19.17 6.99
N CYS A 191 -5.45 18.80 8.25
CA CYS A 191 -5.17 19.68 9.37
C CYS A 191 -4.11 19.04 10.27
N TRP A 192 -2.97 19.72 10.46
CA TRP A 192 -1.91 19.26 11.35
C TRP A 192 -1.30 20.43 12.11
N ASN A 193 -1.05 20.23 13.41
CA ASN A 193 -0.50 21.24 14.31
C ASN A 193 -1.18 22.63 14.19
N LYS A 194 -2.52 22.65 14.18
CA LYS A 194 -3.36 23.85 14.03
C LYS A 194 -3.19 24.63 12.70
N ASN A 195 -2.54 24.03 11.71
CA ASN A 195 -2.44 24.57 10.36
C ASN A 195 -3.33 23.77 9.41
N GLU A 196 -3.92 24.48 8.45
CA GLU A 196 -4.66 23.90 7.33
C GLU A 196 -3.74 23.74 6.11
N TYR A 197 -3.80 22.58 5.48
CA TYR A 197 -3.06 22.24 4.26
C TYR A 197 -4.08 21.87 3.18
N LYS A 198 -4.41 22.84 2.31
CA LYS A 198 -5.39 22.69 1.23
C LYS A 198 -4.71 22.84 -0.14
N GLY A 199 -5.10 22.00 -1.11
CA GLY A 199 -4.58 22.05 -2.48
C GLY A 199 -3.44 21.05 -2.71
N ASN A 200 -2.27 21.51 -3.15
CA ASN A 200 -1.15 20.63 -3.48
C ASN A 200 -0.40 20.17 -2.23
N VAL A 201 -0.85 19.05 -1.67
CA VAL A 201 -0.24 18.36 -0.51
C VAL A 201 0.73 17.24 -0.94
N GLY A 202 1.00 17.11 -2.24
CA GLY A 202 1.86 16.06 -2.79
C GLY A 202 1.21 14.68 -2.75
N SER A 203 2.01 13.67 -2.38
CA SER A 203 1.56 12.27 -2.28
C SER A 203 0.69 12.05 -1.05
N ILE A 204 -0.42 11.35 -1.25
CA ILE A 204 -1.39 10.96 -0.23
C ILE A 204 -1.84 9.52 -0.49
N GLN A 205 -2.52 8.94 0.48
CA GLN A 205 -3.19 7.65 0.34
C GLN A 205 -4.69 7.85 0.48
N VAL A 206 -5.49 7.18 -0.35
CA VAL A 206 -6.95 7.23 -0.28
C VAL A 206 -7.49 5.85 0.05
N LEU A 207 -8.47 5.80 0.95
CA LEU A 207 -9.04 4.55 1.41
C LEU A 207 -10.04 4.01 0.38
N VAL A 208 -9.86 2.76 -0.02
CA VAL A 208 -10.63 2.11 -1.09
C VAL A 208 -11.60 1.08 -0.51
N HIS A 209 -12.83 1.06 -1.03
CA HIS A 209 -13.74 -0.05 -0.84
C HIS A 209 -13.32 -1.24 -1.71
N LEU A 210 -12.86 -2.31 -1.08
CA LEU A 210 -12.71 -3.60 -1.74
C LEU A 210 -14.10 -4.21 -2.02
N SER A 211 -14.20 -4.93 -3.14
CA SER A 211 -15.38 -5.72 -3.51
C SER A 211 -15.79 -6.69 -2.39
N GLU A 212 -17.10 -6.89 -2.19
CA GLU A 212 -17.66 -7.71 -1.10
C GLU A 212 -17.10 -9.14 -1.06
N HIS A 213 -16.88 -9.75 -2.24
CA HIS A 213 -16.35 -11.11 -2.35
C HIS A 213 -14.84 -11.22 -2.06
N VAL A 214 -14.13 -10.09 -1.99
CA VAL A 214 -12.69 -10.00 -1.69
C VAL A 214 -12.47 -9.69 -0.21
N ARG A 215 -13.25 -8.76 0.37
CA ARG A 215 -13.03 -8.26 1.73
C ARG A 215 -13.56 -9.21 2.82
N GLY A 216 -12.87 -9.20 3.95
CA GLY A 216 -13.23 -9.98 5.13
C GLY A 216 -13.88 -9.16 6.26
N PHE A 217 -14.10 -7.87 6.03
CA PHE A 217 -14.73 -6.95 6.97
C PHE A 217 -15.50 -5.87 6.20
N ASP A 218 -16.40 -5.16 6.88
CA ASP A 218 -17.17 -4.04 6.34
C ASP A 218 -16.81 -2.75 7.07
N TYR A 219 -16.93 -1.62 6.37
CA TYR A 219 -16.83 -0.30 6.98
C TYR A 219 -18.20 0.20 7.44
N SER A 220 -18.20 0.98 8.53
CA SER A 220 -19.37 1.70 8.99
C SER A 220 -18.96 2.94 9.77
N TRP A 221 -19.75 4.00 9.63
CA TRP A 221 -19.61 5.22 10.40
C TRP A 221 -20.44 5.13 11.68
N ILE A 222 -19.77 4.96 12.81
CA ILE A 222 -20.42 4.84 14.13
C ILE A 222 -20.15 6.06 15.02
N PRO A 223 -21.03 6.35 15.99
CA PRO A 223 -20.79 7.39 16.98
C PRO A 223 -19.50 7.14 17.77
N PHE A 224 -18.74 8.21 18.05
CA PHE A 224 -17.47 8.13 18.78
C PHE A 224 -17.55 7.36 20.12
N PRO A 225 -18.58 7.52 20.97
CA PRO A 225 -18.68 6.76 22.22
C PRO A 225 -18.74 5.24 22.01
N GLN A 226 -19.32 4.79 20.89
CA GLN A 226 -19.36 3.38 20.52
C GLN A 226 -17.99 2.90 20.03
N ALA A 227 -17.34 3.69 19.16
CA ALA A 227 -16.00 3.42 18.65
C ALA A 227 -14.94 3.33 19.75
N ALA A 228 -15.00 4.27 20.70
CA ALA A 228 -14.07 4.41 21.82
C ALA A 228 -14.32 3.43 22.97
N SER A 229 -15.30 2.53 22.85
CA SER A 229 -15.55 1.50 23.85
C SER A 229 -14.31 0.61 24.05
N PHE A 230 -14.02 0.30 25.32
CA PHE A 230 -13.00 -0.65 25.75
C PHE A 230 -13.52 -2.09 25.84
N ASP A 231 -14.74 -2.35 25.38
CA ASP A 231 -15.27 -3.71 25.30
C ASP A 231 -14.38 -4.56 24.39
N LYS A 232 -13.84 -5.63 24.94
CA LYS A 232 -12.98 -6.58 24.23
C LYS A 232 -13.74 -7.38 23.17
N ASN A 233 -15.06 -7.43 23.29
CA ASN A 233 -15.96 -8.10 22.35
C ASN A 233 -16.66 -7.12 21.41
N LYS A 234 -16.17 -5.87 21.30
CA LYS A 234 -16.77 -4.91 20.38
C LYS A 234 -16.65 -5.41 18.94
N GLU A 235 -17.77 -5.33 18.23
CA GLU A 235 -17.88 -5.73 16.84
C GLU A 235 -17.16 -4.74 15.91
N TRP A 236 -17.19 -3.45 16.24
CA TRP A 236 -16.64 -2.37 15.44
C TRP A 236 -15.30 -1.87 15.99
N ILE A 237 -14.28 -1.88 15.14
CA ILE A 237 -12.91 -1.48 15.46
C ILE A 237 -12.61 -0.19 14.67
N PRO A 238 -12.20 0.91 15.34
CA PRO A 238 -11.79 2.14 14.68
C PRO A 238 -10.47 2.03 13.91
#